data_AF-A0A803L3R1-F1
#
_entry.id   AF-A0A803L3R1-F1
#
_cell.length_a   1.000
_cell.length_b   1.000
_cell.length_c   1.000
_cell.angle_alpha   90.00
_cell.angle_beta   90.00
_cell.angle_gamma   90.00
#
_symmetry.space_group_name_H-M   'P 1'
#
loop_
_entity.id
_entity.type
_entity.pdbx_description
1 polymer ?
#
loop_
_entity_poly.entity_id
_entity_poly.type
_entity_poly.pdbx_seq_one_letter_code
_entity_poly.pdbx_strand_id
1 'polypeptide(L)'
;MAASLLKARHSNHHITTIFRHSSTLSTTKPSHHNEHSQNQVYLKPSNIIGSWEPPKNPKEAQAKLAFLRRDYAKQVKELRKQYIHEMELQREEQLRKDEARKVEILRQREERNKSKAAAAQARAVERKAFEEDFRNTLMKERTEKLEYWRMREKSIEEKKNNEKELIRRQSGKWIEEGQMEAMIMRTVIDHPKQL
;
A
#
# COMPACT_ATOMS: atom_id res chain seq x y z
N MET A 1 5.45 -37.93 35.11
CA MET A 1 6.67 -37.42 35.76
C MET A 1 7.85 -37.63 34.81
N ALA A 2 8.10 -36.71 33.88
CA ALA A 2 9.24 -36.80 32.97
C ALA A 2 9.89 -35.42 32.90
N ALA A 3 11.10 -35.32 33.46
CA ALA A 3 11.97 -34.17 33.36
C ALA A 3 13.16 -34.56 32.51
N SER A 4 13.32 -33.90 31.36
CA SER A 4 14.59 -33.89 30.63
C SER A 4 14.75 -32.53 29.96
N LEU A 5 15.58 -31.70 30.60
CA LEU A 5 16.01 -30.39 30.13
C LEU A 5 16.94 -30.55 28.93
N LEU A 6 16.49 -30.13 27.74
CA LEU A 6 17.35 -29.93 26.59
C LEU A 6 17.68 -28.45 26.45
N LYS A 7 18.99 -28.21 26.39
CA LYS A 7 19.70 -26.94 26.40
C LYS A 7 19.44 -26.19 25.09
N ALA A 8 18.71 -25.09 25.14
CA ALA A 8 18.51 -24.21 23.99
C ALA A 8 19.77 -23.36 23.75
N ARG A 9 20.37 -23.57 22.57
CA ARG A 9 21.48 -22.80 22.01
C ARG A 9 21.04 -21.35 21.79
N HIS A 10 21.89 -20.41 22.21
CA HIS A 10 21.75 -19.00 21.90
C HIS A 10 22.04 -18.80 20.40
N SER A 11 21.03 -18.38 19.65
CA SER A 11 21.18 -17.90 18.27
C SER A 11 21.17 -16.38 18.30
N ASN A 12 22.30 -15.78 17.94
CA ASN A 12 22.48 -14.34 17.83
C ASN A 12 21.64 -13.80 16.67
N HIS A 13 20.50 -13.18 16.97
CA HIS A 13 19.78 -12.37 16.00
C HIS A 13 20.43 -10.99 15.91
N HIS A 14 21.19 -10.79 14.84
CA HIS A 14 21.70 -9.51 14.37
C HIS A 14 20.48 -8.65 14.00
N ILE A 15 20.16 -7.70 14.88
CA ILE A 15 19.19 -6.64 14.61
C ILE A 15 19.82 -5.72 13.57
N THR A 16 19.52 -5.95 12.29
CA THR A 16 19.79 -4.96 11.25
C THR A 16 18.75 -3.86 11.39
N THR A 17 19.10 -2.82 12.12
CA THR A 17 18.36 -1.56 12.18
C THR A 17 18.40 -0.93 10.79
N ILE A 18 17.34 -1.14 10.00
CA ILE A 18 17.13 -0.41 8.75
C ILE A 18 16.82 1.04 9.15
N PHE A 19 17.84 1.89 9.07
CA PHE A 19 17.68 3.33 9.21
C PHE A 19 16.90 3.85 8.01
N ARG A 20 15.58 3.94 8.15
CA ARG A 20 14.72 4.66 7.20
C ARG A 20 15.09 6.13 7.29
N HIS A 21 15.92 6.61 6.38
CA HIS A 21 15.99 8.02 6.06
C HIS A 21 14.63 8.41 5.44
N SER A 22 13.66 8.76 6.29
CA SER A 22 12.52 9.54 5.86
C SER A 22 13.06 10.91 5.50
N SER A 23 13.38 11.10 4.23
CA SER A 23 13.58 12.42 3.64
C SER A 23 12.22 13.12 3.68
N THR A 24 11.91 13.70 4.84
CA THR A 24 10.89 14.74 4.95
C THR A 24 11.40 15.90 4.11
N LEU A 25 10.97 15.97 2.85
CA LEU A 25 10.99 17.21 2.08
C LEU A 25 10.10 18.19 2.86
N SER A 26 10.71 18.92 3.80
CA SER A 26 10.10 20.10 4.38
C SER A 26 9.97 21.10 3.25
N THR A 27 8.79 21.14 2.63
CA THR A 27 8.36 22.35 1.93
C THR A 27 8.29 23.42 3.01
N THR A 28 9.36 24.22 3.12
CA THR A 28 9.40 25.39 3.96
C THR A 28 8.36 26.32 3.37
N LYS A 29 7.15 26.28 3.91
CA LYS A 29 6.15 27.32 3.63
C LYS A 29 6.86 28.65 3.88
N PRO A 30 6.86 29.60 2.92
CA PRO A 30 7.49 30.88 3.14
C PRO A 30 6.88 31.50 4.41
N SER A 31 7.75 31.77 5.38
CA SER A 31 7.34 32.41 6.62
C SER A 31 6.89 33.83 6.28
N HIS A 32 5.61 34.14 6.49
CA HIS A 32 5.06 35.49 6.32
C HIS A 32 5.69 36.53 7.26
N HIS A 33 6.58 36.13 8.19
CA HIS A 33 7.13 37.02 9.21
C HIS A 33 8.12 38.07 8.69
N ASN A 34 8.63 37.97 7.45
CA ASN A 34 9.67 38.89 6.94
C ASN A 34 9.21 39.86 5.83
N GLU A 35 7.98 39.75 5.34
CA GLU A 35 7.50 40.65 4.27
C GLU A 35 7.29 42.09 4.78
N HIS A 36 7.01 42.23 6.08
CA HIS A 36 6.78 43.55 6.70
C HIS A 36 8.05 44.39 6.81
N SER A 37 9.26 43.83 6.80
CA SER A 37 10.51 44.62 6.82
C SER A 37 11.03 44.94 5.41
N GLN A 38 10.69 44.13 4.41
CA GLN A 38 11.20 44.29 3.05
C GLN A 38 10.43 45.33 2.22
N ASN A 39 9.16 45.57 2.52
CA ASN A 39 8.30 46.52 1.79
C ASN A 39 8.10 47.86 2.52
N GLN A 40 8.90 48.18 3.55
CA GLN A 40 8.82 49.47 4.22
C GLN A 40 9.45 50.56 3.36
N VAL A 41 8.60 51.26 2.61
CA VAL A 41 8.96 52.53 2.00
C VAL A 41 8.93 53.57 3.11
N TYR A 42 10.11 53.94 3.62
CA TYR A 42 10.23 55.01 4.62
C TYR A 42 9.73 56.32 4.01
N LEU A 43 8.69 56.89 4.62
CA LEU A 43 8.22 58.22 4.26
C LEU A 43 9.31 59.25 4.57
N LYS A 44 9.34 60.33 3.79
CA LYS A 44 10.26 61.45 4.05
C LYS A 44 10.05 61.99 5.47
N PRO A 45 11.12 62.39 6.18
CA PRO A 45 11.02 63.01 7.49
C PRO A 45 10.00 64.17 7.47
N SER A 46 9.08 64.19 8.42
CA SER A 46 8.08 65.26 8.49
C SER A 46 8.70 66.55 9.02
N ASN A 47 8.69 67.62 8.23
CA ASN A 47 9.14 68.96 8.62
C ASN A 47 8.25 69.68 9.67
N ILE A 48 7.27 68.97 10.23
CA ILE A 48 6.26 69.51 11.15
C ILE A 48 6.76 69.46 12.60
N ILE A 49 7.68 68.55 12.91
CA ILE A 49 8.23 68.39 14.25
C ILE A 49 9.21 69.55 14.50
N GLY A 50 8.76 70.57 15.21
CA GLY A 50 9.56 71.75 15.60
C GLY A 50 9.12 73.09 15.01
N SER A 51 8.08 73.14 14.16
CA SER A 51 7.57 74.38 13.56
C SER A 51 6.55 75.14 14.44
N TRP A 52 6.36 74.73 15.69
CA TRP A 52 5.38 75.36 16.58
C TRP A 52 5.98 76.58 17.28
N GLU A 53 5.48 77.76 16.93
CA GLU A 53 5.81 79.01 17.64
C GLU A 53 4.76 79.32 18.71
N PRO A 54 5.15 79.45 20.00
CA PRO A 54 4.22 79.77 21.08
C PRO A 54 3.56 81.15 20.88
N PRO A 55 2.22 81.24 20.79
CA PRO A 55 1.54 82.53 20.69
C PRO A 55 1.67 83.35 21.99
N LYS A 56 1.82 84.67 21.89
CA LYS A 56 1.98 85.58 23.05
C LYS A 56 0.72 85.71 23.92
N ASN A 57 -0.47 85.54 23.34
CA ASN A 57 -1.75 85.68 24.02
C ASN A 57 -2.35 84.32 24.41
N PRO A 58 -2.79 84.10 25.67
CA PRO A 58 -3.27 82.81 26.13
C PRO A 58 -4.58 82.35 25.45
N LYS A 59 -5.49 83.28 25.16
CA LYS A 59 -6.75 82.99 24.45
C LYS A 59 -6.53 82.52 23.01
N GLU A 60 -5.56 83.12 22.31
CA GLU A 60 -5.20 82.74 20.93
C GLU A 60 -4.50 81.38 20.88
N ALA A 61 -3.63 81.09 21.85
CA ALA A 61 -2.99 79.79 21.99
C ALA A 61 -4.02 78.67 22.18
N GLN A 62 -5.03 78.90 23.02
CA GLN A 62 -6.11 77.94 23.23
C GLN A 62 -6.93 77.69 21.95
N ALA A 63 -7.26 78.74 21.20
CA ALA A 63 -7.99 78.61 19.94
C ALA A 63 -7.18 77.82 18.91
N LYS A 64 -5.91 78.16 18.68
CA LYS A 64 -5.02 77.44 17.75
C LYS A 64 -4.86 75.97 18.14
N LEU A 65 -4.72 75.67 19.43
CA LEU A 65 -4.64 74.30 19.92
C LEU A 65 -5.95 73.53 19.70
N ALA A 66 -7.10 74.16 19.91
CA ALA A 66 -8.41 73.54 19.68
C ALA A 66 -8.63 73.21 18.20
N PHE A 67 -8.22 74.09 17.28
CA PHE A 67 -8.22 73.83 15.84
C PHE A 67 -7.31 72.65 15.48
N LEU A 68 -6.05 72.66 15.94
CA LEU A 68 -5.11 71.56 15.69
C LEU A 68 -5.63 70.21 16.19
N ARG A 69 -6.21 70.17 17.39
CA ARG A 69 -6.80 68.94 17.93
C ARG A 69 -7.94 68.42 17.06
N ARG A 70 -8.79 69.32 16.55
CA ARG A 70 -9.91 68.97 15.67
C ARG A 70 -9.41 68.46 14.31
N ASP A 71 -8.47 69.16 13.70
CA ASP A 71 -7.96 68.79 12.38
C ASP A 71 -7.15 67.50 12.43
N TYR A 72 -6.33 67.31 13.46
CA TYR A 72 -5.64 66.04 13.70
C TYR A 72 -6.64 64.90 13.91
N ALA A 73 -7.69 65.10 14.71
CA ALA A 73 -8.71 64.08 14.92
C ALA A 73 -9.44 63.71 13.61
N LYS A 74 -9.70 64.67 12.73
CA LYS A 74 -10.26 64.42 11.39
C LYS A 74 -9.29 63.62 10.51
N GLN A 75 -8.04 64.05 10.40
CA GLN A 75 -7.01 63.37 9.62
C GLN A 75 -6.81 61.92 10.08
N VAL A 76 -6.68 61.69 11.39
CA VAL A 76 -6.55 60.33 11.94
C VAL A 76 -7.81 59.51 11.70
N LYS A 77 -9.01 60.10 11.75
CA LYS A 77 -10.26 59.41 11.45
C LYS A 77 -10.31 58.97 9.98
N GLU A 78 -9.87 59.82 9.05
CA GLU A 78 -9.78 59.49 7.62
C GLU A 78 -8.76 58.38 7.37
N LEU A 79 -7.56 58.48 7.97
CA LEU A 79 -6.53 57.43 7.89
C LEU A 79 -7.04 56.08 8.42
N ARG A 80 -7.76 56.07 9.55
CA ARG A 80 -8.34 54.83 10.08
C ARG A 80 -9.35 54.22 9.11
N LYS A 81 -10.18 55.02 8.45
CA LYS A 81 -11.14 54.52 7.45
C LYS A 81 -10.42 53.91 6.25
N GLN A 82 -9.38 54.58 5.74
CA GLN A 82 -8.56 54.06 4.64
C GLN A 82 -7.89 52.74 5.02
N TYR A 83 -7.28 52.70 6.20
CA TYR A 83 -6.65 51.48 6.71
C TYR A 83 -7.64 50.32 6.86
N ILE A 84 -8.83 50.56 7.43
CA ILE A 84 -9.86 49.52 7.55
C ILE A 84 -10.23 48.99 6.16
N HIS A 85 -10.44 49.88 5.18
CA HIS A 85 -10.78 49.50 3.82
C HIS A 85 -9.66 48.69 3.13
N GLU A 86 -8.40 49.10 3.28
CA GLU A 86 -7.24 48.36 2.76
C GLU A 86 -7.14 46.96 3.37
N MET A 87 -7.34 46.84 4.69
CA MET A 87 -7.33 45.57 5.40
C MET A 87 -8.49 44.66 4.95
N GLU A 88 -9.67 45.22 4.70
CA GLU A 88 -10.83 44.49 4.15
C GLU A 88 -10.54 43.96 2.74
N LEU A 89 -9.98 44.79 1.86
CA LEU A 89 -9.60 44.39 0.51
C LEU A 89 -8.57 43.24 0.53
N GLN A 90 -7.55 43.35 1.37
CA GLN A 90 -6.57 42.27 1.56
C GLN A 90 -7.23 40.98 2.05
N ARG A 91 -8.20 41.07 2.98
CA ARG A 91 -8.93 39.91 3.48
C ARG A 91 -9.72 39.21 2.37
N GLU A 92 -10.42 39.97 1.55
CA GLU A 92 -11.18 39.43 0.42
C GLU A 92 -10.28 38.76 -0.62
N GLU A 93 -9.11 39.34 -0.91
CA GLU A 93 -8.13 38.70 -1.79
C GLU A 93 -7.63 37.37 -1.25
N GLN A 94 -7.37 37.28 0.06
CA GLN A 94 -6.97 36.03 0.69
C GLN A 94 -8.08 34.98 0.60
N LEU A 95 -9.34 35.38 0.84
CA LEU A 95 -10.49 34.48 0.68
C LEU A 95 -10.58 33.94 -0.76
N ARG A 96 -10.46 34.81 -1.77
CA ARG A 96 -10.45 34.39 -3.18
C ARG A 96 -9.32 33.39 -3.48
N LYS A 97 -8.12 33.62 -2.94
CA LYS A 97 -6.97 32.71 -3.08
C LYS A 97 -7.24 31.37 -2.37
N ASP A 98 -7.82 31.39 -1.18
CA ASP A 98 -8.16 30.19 -0.42
C ASP A 98 -9.22 29.34 -1.09
N GLU A 99 -10.26 29.98 -1.62
CA GLU A 99 -11.32 29.31 -2.39
C GLU A 99 -10.74 28.64 -3.64
N ALA A 100 -9.92 29.36 -4.42
CA ALA A 100 -9.24 28.79 -5.59
C ALA A 100 -8.35 27.59 -5.21
N ARG A 101 -7.56 27.69 -4.13
CA ARG A 101 -6.76 26.58 -3.61
C ARG A 101 -7.61 25.39 -3.19
N LYS A 102 -8.73 25.62 -2.51
CA LYS A 102 -9.65 24.58 -2.05
C LYS A 102 -10.26 23.83 -3.24
N VAL A 103 -10.71 24.55 -4.26
CA VAL A 103 -11.26 23.96 -5.49
C VAL A 103 -10.22 23.09 -6.20
N GLU A 104 -8.98 23.59 -6.34
CA GLU A 104 -7.91 22.82 -6.98
C GLU A 104 -7.56 21.53 -6.21
N ILE A 105 -7.49 21.60 -4.88
CA ILE A 105 -7.26 20.43 -4.02
C ILE A 105 -8.37 19.39 -4.19
N LEU A 106 -9.63 19.83 -4.27
CA LEU A 106 -10.77 18.94 -4.47
C LEU A 106 -10.70 18.27 -5.84
N ARG A 107 -10.41 19.02 -6.91
CA ARG A 107 -10.22 18.49 -8.26
C ARG A 107 -9.15 17.38 -8.30
N GLN A 108 -7.97 17.67 -7.74
CA GLN A 108 -6.88 16.67 -7.67
C GLN A 108 -7.26 15.45 -6.82
N ARG A 109 -8.06 15.63 -5.76
CA ARG A 109 -8.56 14.51 -4.96
C ARG A 109 -9.52 13.64 -5.77
N GLU A 110 -10.44 14.25 -6.51
CA GLU A 110 -11.36 13.52 -7.38
C GLU A 110 -10.63 12.73 -8.46
N GLU A 111 -9.64 13.32 -9.12
CA GLU A 111 -8.80 12.64 -10.11
C GLU A 111 -8.06 11.44 -9.51
N ARG A 112 -7.44 11.62 -8.33
CA ARG A 112 -6.79 10.51 -7.60
C ARG A 112 -7.77 9.42 -7.18
N ASN A 113 -8.99 9.78 -6.80
CA ASN A 113 -10.01 8.82 -6.44
C ASN A 113 -10.49 8.04 -7.67
N LYS A 114 -10.69 8.71 -8.81
CA LYS A 114 -11.06 8.07 -10.08
C LYS A 114 -9.98 7.08 -10.54
N SER A 115 -8.70 7.46 -10.51
CA SER A 115 -7.61 6.57 -10.89
C SER A 115 -7.46 5.38 -9.94
N LYS A 116 -7.62 5.60 -8.62
CA LYS A 116 -7.65 4.51 -7.62
C LYS A 116 -8.83 3.57 -7.83
N ALA A 117 -10.02 4.09 -8.14
CA ALA A 117 -11.20 3.27 -8.40
C ALA A 117 -11.02 2.40 -9.65
N ALA A 118 -10.49 2.97 -10.75
CA ALA A 118 -10.17 2.21 -11.95
C ALA A 118 -9.13 1.10 -11.68
N ALA A 119 -8.07 1.41 -10.93
CA ALA A 119 -7.07 0.41 -10.53
C ALA A 119 -7.66 -0.69 -9.62
N ALA A 120 -8.59 -0.34 -8.73
CA ALA A 120 -9.27 -1.31 -7.87
C ALA A 120 -10.19 -2.23 -8.69
N GLN A 121 -10.88 -1.70 -9.70
CA GLN A 121 -11.70 -2.51 -10.61
C GLN A 121 -10.83 -3.47 -11.43
N ALA A 122 -9.71 -3.02 -11.99
CA ALA A 122 -8.78 -3.89 -12.71
C ALA A 122 -8.28 -5.06 -11.82
N ARG A 123 -7.85 -4.76 -10.59
CA ARG A 123 -7.45 -5.79 -9.62
C ARG A 123 -8.59 -6.75 -9.25
N ALA A 124 -9.83 -6.27 -9.19
CA ALA A 124 -10.97 -7.13 -8.91
C ALA A 124 -11.24 -8.10 -10.07
N VAL A 125 -11.06 -7.65 -11.31
CA VAL A 125 -11.14 -8.52 -12.50
C VAL A 125 -10.02 -9.56 -12.49
N GLU A 126 -8.77 -9.15 -12.19
CA GLU A 126 -7.65 -10.08 -12.07
C GLU A 126 -7.88 -11.16 -11.01
N ARG A 127 -8.44 -10.80 -9.84
CA ARG A 127 -8.78 -11.78 -8.80
C ARG A 127 -9.84 -12.78 -9.26
N LYS A 128 -10.87 -12.32 -9.97
CA LYS A 128 -11.90 -13.21 -10.52
C LYS A 128 -11.32 -14.17 -11.55
N ALA A 129 -10.49 -13.67 -12.46
CA ALA A 129 -9.79 -14.51 -13.44
C ALA A 129 -8.91 -15.56 -12.74
N PHE A 130 -8.16 -15.16 -11.71
CA PHE A 130 -7.36 -16.08 -10.91
C PHE A 130 -8.20 -17.17 -10.22
N GLU A 131 -9.36 -16.81 -9.67
CA GLU A 131 -10.28 -17.78 -9.06
C GLU A 131 -10.86 -18.77 -10.08
N GLU A 132 -11.16 -18.31 -11.29
CA GLU A 132 -11.62 -19.16 -12.39
C GLU A 132 -10.52 -20.12 -12.84
N ASP A 133 -9.29 -19.63 -13.02
CA ASP A 133 -8.14 -20.46 -13.34
C ASP A 133 -7.88 -21.50 -12.26
N PHE A 134 -7.99 -21.12 -10.99
CA PHE A 134 -7.87 -22.04 -9.85
C PHE A 134 -8.96 -23.13 -9.86
N ARG A 135 -10.19 -22.81 -10.23
CA ARG A 135 -11.24 -23.83 -10.40
C ARG A 135 -10.93 -24.76 -11.56
N ASN A 136 -10.43 -24.22 -12.67
CA ASN A 136 -10.07 -25.00 -13.85
C ASN A 136 -8.94 -26.00 -13.54
N THR A 137 -7.92 -25.59 -12.78
CA THR A 137 -6.85 -26.50 -12.35
C THR A 137 -7.38 -27.62 -11.46
N LEU A 138 -8.26 -27.32 -10.50
CA LEU A 138 -8.87 -28.35 -9.66
C LEU A 138 -9.69 -29.37 -10.46
N MET A 139 -10.40 -28.93 -11.51
CA MET A 139 -11.13 -29.84 -12.37
C MET A 139 -10.19 -30.74 -13.18
N LYS A 140 -9.07 -30.20 -13.68
CA LYS A 140 -8.02 -30.98 -14.38
C LYS A 140 -7.38 -32.02 -13.46
N GLU A 141 -7.01 -31.64 -12.23
CA GLU A 141 -6.44 -32.59 -11.26
C GLU A 141 -7.41 -33.73 -10.94
N ARG A 142 -8.71 -33.43 -10.84
CA ARG A 142 -9.74 -34.45 -10.64
C ARG A 142 -9.82 -35.42 -11.82
N THR A 143 -9.80 -34.90 -13.05
CA THR A 143 -9.84 -35.76 -14.25
C THR A 143 -8.59 -36.63 -14.36
N GLU A 144 -7.41 -36.07 -14.12
CA GLU A 144 -6.14 -36.81 -14.15
C GLU A 144 -6.13 -37.93 -13.11
N LYS A 145 -6.61 -37.67 -11.89
CA LYS A 145 -6.74 -38.72 -10.86
C LYS A 145 -7.70 -39.83 -11.28
N LEU A 146 -8.84 -39.49 -11.89
CA LEU A 146 -9.79 -40.49 -12.38
C LEU A 146 -9.19 -41.33 -13.50
N GLU A 147 -8.46 -40.72 -14.43
CA GLU A 147 -7.75 -41.43 -15.51
C GLU A 147 -6.67 -42.34 -14.96
N TYR A 148 -5.89 -41.88 -13.99
CA TYR A 148 -4.91 -42.69 -13.29
C TYR A 148 -5.56 -43.94 -12.65
N TRP A 149 -6.70 -43.78 -11.98
CA TRP A 149 -7.43 -44.92 -11.41
C TRP A 149 -7.94 -45.91 -12.47
N ARG A 150 -8.48 -45.42 -13.59
CA ARG A 150 -8.89 -46.28 -14.72
C ARG A 150 -7.72 -47.08 -15.28
N MET A 151 -6.58 -46.44 -15.49
CA MET A 151 -5.36 -47.10 -15.97
C MET A 151 -4.84 -48.12 -14.97
N ARG A 152 -4.89 -47.79 -13.68
CA ARG A 152 -4.51 -48.70 -12.61
C ARG A 152 -5.41 -49.94 -12.56
N GLU A 153 -6.71 -49.77 -12.68
CA GLU A 153 -7.67 -50.88 -12.71
C GLU A 153 -7.41 -51.81 -13.90
N LYS A 154 -7.24 -51.25 -15.11
CA LYS A 154 -6.84 -52.03 -16.29
C LYS A 154 -5.55 -52.80 -16.07
N SER A 155 -4.52 -52.17 -15.48
CA SER A 155 -3.25 -52.84 -15.20
C SER A 155 -3.38 -54.00 -14.20
N ILE A 156 -4.31 -53.89 -13.24
CA ILE A 156 -4.59 -54.95 -12.26
C ILE A 156 -5.33 -56.10 -12.97
N GLU A 157 -6.29 -55.79 -13.82
CA GLU A 157 -7.04 -56.77 -14.59
C GLU A 157 -6.15 -57.52 -15.59
N GLU A 158 -5.27 -56.82 -16.31
CA GLU A 158 -4.26 -57.41 -17.18
C GLU A 158 -3.32 -58.34 -16.39
N LYS A 159 -2.84 -57.92 -15.21
CA LYS A 159 -2.02 -58.79 -14.35
C LYS A 159 -2.78 -60.05 -13.92
N LYS A 160 -4.03 -59.93 -13.50
CA LYS A 160 -4.88 -61.07 -13.14
C LYS A 160 -5.10 -62.01 -14.33
N ASN A 161 -5.32 -61.46 -15.52
CA ASN A 161 -5.50 -62.24 -16.74
C ASN A 161 -4.21 -62.95 -17.15
N ASN A 162 -3.06 -62.27 -17.09
CA ASN A 162 -1.75 -62.87 -17.35
C ASN A 162 -1.42 -64.00 -16.37
N GLU A 163 -1.73 -63.83 -15.08
CA GLU A 163 -1.55 -64.86 -14.07
C GLU A 163 -2.47 -66.07 -14.31
N LYS A 164 -3.76 -65.83 -14.61
CA LYS A 164 -4.69 -66.89 -15.00
C LYS A 164 -4.23 -67.65 -16.24
N GLU A 165 -3.73 -66.94 -17.26
CA GLU A 165 -3.17 -67.58 -18.46
C GLU A 165 -1.93 -68.39 -18.15
N LEU A 166 -1.03 -67.87 -17.30
CA LEU A 166 0.17 -68.59 -16.87
C LEU A 166 -0.20 -69.89 -16.15
N ILE A 167 -1.13 -69.81 -15.19
CA ILE A 167 -1.67 -70.98 -14.48
C ILE A 167 -2.29 -71.95 -15.48
N ARG A 168 -3.12 -71.50 -16.43
CA ARG A 168 -3.74 -72.37 -17.45
C ARG A 168 -2.71 -73.09 -18.33
N ARG A 169 -1.60 -72.42 -18.69
CA ARG A 169 -0.48 -73.03 -19.44
C ARG A 169 0.28 -74.04 -18.60
N GLN A 170 0.48 -73.76 -17.31
CA GLN A 170 1.18 -74.65 -16.38
C GLN A 170 0.32 -75.84 -15.93
N SER A 171 -0.99 -75.65 -15.75
CA SER A 171 -1.92 -76.66 -15.26
C SER A 171 -2.06 -77.85 -16.21
N GLY A 172 -1.82 -77.67 -17.51
CA GLY A 172 -1.73 -78.77 -18.47
C GLY A 172 -0.52 -79.70 -18.25
N LYS A 173 0.45 -79.30 -17.42
CA LYS A 173 1.60 -80.12 -16.99
C LYS A 173 1.46 -80.64 -15.57
N TRP A 174 0.32 -80.40 -14.91
CA TRP A 174 0.11 -80.88 -13.55
C TRP A 174 -0.13 -82.39 -13.61
N ILE A 175 0.61 -83.11 -12.77
CA ILE A 175 0.59 -84.57 -12.70
C ILE A 175 -0.46 -84.96 -11.67
N GLU A 176 -1.40 -85.82 -12.04
CA GLU A 176 -2.37 -86.37 -11.08
C GLU A 176 -1.66 -87.19 -10.00
N GLU A 177 -2.20 -87.19 -8.78
CA GLU A 177 -1.53 -87.77 -7.61
C GLU A 177 -1.18 -89.25 -7.80
N GLY A 178 -2.05 -90.02 -8.46
CA GLY A 178 -1.79 -91.42 -8.81
C GLY A 178 -0.70 -91.65 -9.88
N GLN A 179 -0.30 -90.62 -10.63
CA GLN A 179 0.74 -90.70 -11.66
C GLN A 179 2.08 -90.08 -11.22
N MET A 180 2.13 -89.51 -10.02
CA MET A 180 3.27 -88.76 -9.52
C MET A 180 4.50 -89.65 -9.30
N GLU A 181 4.32 -90.83 -8.67
CA GLU A 181 5.39 -91.80 -8.43
C GLU A 181 6.01 -92.33 -9.74
N ALA A 182 5.16 -92.63 -10.74
CA ALA A 182 5.60 -93.10 -12.05
C ALA A 182 6.44 -92.04 -12.78
N MET A 183 6.06 -90.77 -12.65
CA MET A 183 6.80 -89.66 -13.27
C MET A 183 8.12 -89.37 -12.57
N ILE A 184 8.17 -89.41 -11.22
CA ILE A 184 9.40 -89.26 -10.43
C ILE A 184 10.43 -90.32 -10.84
N MET A 185 10.00 -91.59 -10.89
CA MET A 185 10.87 -92.69 -11.31
C MET A 185 11.40 -92.48 -12.73
N ARG A 186 10.54 -92.04 -13.66
CA ARG A 186 10.95 -91.71 -15.04
C ARG A 186 11.99 -90.59 -15.09
N THR A 187 11.80 -89.51 -14.33
CA THR A 187 12.76 -88.39 -14.32
C THR A 187 14.09 -88.75 -13.68
N VAL A 188 14.09 -89.58 -12.63
CA VAL A 188 15.32 -90.08 -11.97
C VAL A 188 16.13 -90.97 -12.90
N ILE A 189 15.47 -91.75 -13.74
CA ILE A 189 16.10 -92.64 -14.73
C ILE A 189 16.60 -91.84 -15.95
N ASP A 190 15.81 -90.90 -16.46
CA ASP A 190 16.13 -90.16 -17.70
C ASP A 190 17.12 -88.98 -17.48
N HIS A 191 17.20 -88.41 -16.27
CA HIS A 191 18.06 -87.25 -15.95
C HIS A 191 18.83 -87.41 -14.61
N PRO A 192 19.86 -88.27 -14.52
CA PRO A 192 20.55 -88.56 -13.25
C PRO A 192 21.52 -87.47 -12.73
N LYS A 193 21.54 -86.26 -13.31
CA LYS A 193 22.61 -85.25 -13.09
C LYS A 193 22.15 -83.86 -12.61
N GLN A 194 20.95 -83.69 -12.09
CA GLN A 194 20.50 -82.42 -11.49
C GLN A 194 20.16 -82.55 -10.00
N LEU A 195 21.14 -83.03 -9.23
CA LEU A 195 21.27 -82.78 -7.79
C LEU A 195 22.40 -81.76 -7.58
#